data_AF-A0A812P4S6-F1
#
_entry.id   AF-A0A812P4S6-F1
#
_cell.length_a   1.000
_cell.length_b   1.000
_cell.length_c   1.000
_cell.angle_alpha   90.00
_cell.angle_beta   90.00
_cell.angle_gamma   90.00
#
_symmetry.space_group_name_H-M   'P 1'
#
loop_
_entity.id
_entity.type
_entity.pdbx_description
1 polymer ?
#
loop_
_entity_poly.entity_id
_entity_poly.type
_entity_poly.pdbx_seq_one_letter_code
_entity_poly.pdbx_strand_id
1 'polypeptide(L)'
;MEPPALAGAAAAARRMGRVLEASEPVSLNDTRSQESDHAEQAVPDLFKERRAVMEDEARKAEAYEEALRAEEEQLGAKAVQVMKAMRMDMQSLDSRRQVMHNWISWSGFDSAVGVVIIANAVTIGLETHYASLECAAGPSCESIRIPTWLSVVDNVFFAIYVLEFGLRYYVYGWTVIKSNWIKFDIFLIVSSTIDLILRPIQFDSELLDQIHCCIYESMITTFARMETPSDP
;
A
#
# COMPACT_ATOMS: atom_id res chain seq x y z
N MET A 1 27.69 48.09 4.11
CA MET A 1 26.72 48.40 5.17
C MET A 1 26.82 47.25 6.16
N GLU A 2 27.74 47.35 7.11
CA GLU A 2 28.02 46.35 8.14
C GLU A 2 27.49 46.86 9.49
N PRO A 3 26.87 46.02 10.32
CA PRO A 3 26.45 46.41 11.67
C PRO A 3 27.60 46.27 12.70
N PRO A 4 27.75 47.23 13.63
CA PRO A 4 28.73 47.20 14.71
C PRO A 4 28.11 46.70 16.03
N ALA A 5 28.73 45.73 16.70
CA ALA A 5 28.43 45.43 18.12
C ALA A 5 29.56 44.61 18.80
N LEU A 6 30.75 45.21 18.92
CA LEU A 6 31.85 44.74 19.77
C LEU A 6 32.23 45.86 20.74
N ALA A 7 31.33 46.18 21.67
CA ALA A 7 31.49 47.26 22.65
C ALA A 7 31.12 46.84 24.09
N GLY A 8 31.18 45.54 24.40
CA GLY A 8 30.82 45.02 25.73
C GLY A 8 31.96 44.41 26.55
N ALA A 9 33.15 44.20 25.98
CA ALA A 9 34.17 43.37 26.62
C ALA A 9 35.21 44.14 27.47
N ALA A 10 35.29 45.47 27.37
CA ALA A 10 36.39 46.25 27.98
C ALA A 10 36.06 46.87 29.36
N ALA A 11 34.80 46.81 29.82
CA ALA A 11 34.39 47.44 31.08
C ALA A 11 34.44 46.49 32.30
N ALA A 12 34.54 45.18 32.10
CA ALA A 12 34.54 44.20 33.20
C ALA A 12 35.92 43.99 33.86
N ALA A 13 37.02 44.32 33.18
CA ALA A 13 38.38 43.98 33.65
C ALA A 13 38.99 45.00 34.66
N ARG A 14 38.35 46.14 34.93
CA ARG A 14 38.90 47.17 35.85
C ARG A 14 38.33 47.15 37.27
N ARG A 15 37.42 46.21 37.59
CA ARG A 15 36.82 46.09 38.93
C ARG A 15 37.42 45.00 39.82
N MET A 16 38.48 44.31 39.37
CA MET A 16 39.16 43.23 40.13
C MET A 16 40.50 43.65 40.74
N GLY A 17 40.84 44.94 40.75
CA GLY A 17 42.17 45.42 41.17
C GLY A 17 42.26 46.11 42.54
N ARG A 18 41.19 46.14 43.35
CA ARG A 18 41.22 46.95 44.58
C ARG A 18 40.35 46.40 45.71
N VAL A 19 40.65 45.19 46.16
CA VAL A 19 40.30 44.70 47.52
C VAL A 19 41.41 43.75 47.97
N LEU A 20 42.58 44.30 48.28
CA LEU A 20 43.63 43.62 49.03
C LEU A 20 44.02 44.54 50.17
N GLU A 21 43.19 44.59 51.21
CA GLU A 21 43.66 44.92 52.55
C GLU A 21 42.58 44.62 53.59
N ALA A 22 43.02 43.95 54.66
CA ALA A 22 42.38 43.80 55.95
C ALA A 22 41.10 42.94 56.03
N SER A 23 41.27 41.65 56.33
CA SER A 23 40.43 40.96 57.32
C SER A 23 41.05 39.62 57.71
N GLU A 24 41.47 39.57 58.98
CA GLU A 24 41.55 38.47 59.95
C GLU A 24 41.77 37.01 59.48
N PRO A 25 42.57 36.21 60.23
CA PRO A 25 42.69 34.78 59.98
C PRO A 25 41.36 34.08 60.31
N VAL A 26 40.49 33.96 59.31
CA VAL A 26 39.32 33.08 59.36
C VAL A 26 39.83 31.65 59.48
N SER A 27 39.36 30.99 60.54
CA SER A 27 39.56 29.57 60.82
C SER A 27 39.30 28.73 59.56
N LEU A 28 40.38 28.19 58.98
CA LEU A 28 40.40 27.34 57.78
C LEU A 28 39.73 25.96 57.99
N ASN A 29 39.07 25.76 59.13
CA ASN A 29 38.46 24.50 59.52
C ASN A 29 36.92 24.49 59.41
N ASP A 30 36.27 25.63 59.19
CA ASP A 30 34.79 25.72 59.08
C ASP A 30 34.28 25.77 57.63
N THR A 31 35.08 26.26 56.67
CA THR A 31 34.68 26.34 55.26
C THR A 31 34.73 25.01 54.52
N ARG A 32 35.56 24.06 54.97
CA ARG A 32 35.68 22.73 54.34
C ARG A 32 34.44 21.85 54.56
N SER A 33 33.72 22.06 55.65
CA SER A 33 32.46 21.34 55.94
C SER A 33 31.27 21.91 55.17
N GLN A 34 31.22 23.22 54.91
CA GLN A 34 30.13 23.81 54.12
C GLN A 34 30.21 23.49 52.61
N GLU A 35 31.42 23.37 52.05
CA GLU A 35 31.61 23.03 50.63
C GLU A 35 31.38 21.54 50.33
N SER A 36 31.66 20.64 51.29
CA SER A 36 31.32 19.22 51.17
C SER A 36 29.81 19.00 51.20
N ASP A 37 29.09 19.71 52.06
CA ASP A 37 27.64 19.54 52.21
C ASP A 37 26.87 20.06 50.99
N HIS A 38 27.34 21.14 50.35
CA HIS A 38 26.77 21.65 49.10
C HIS A 38 27.11 20.78 47.87
N ALA A 39 28.30 20.20 47.80
CA ALA A 39 28.66 19.26 46.74
C ALA A 39 27.93 17.91 46.88
N GLU A 40 27.66 17.47 48.11
CA GLU A 40 26.93 16.22 48.40
C GLU A 40 25.42 16.34 48.09
N GLN A 41 24.83 17.54 48.19
CA GLN A 41 23.46 17.82 47.76
C GLN A 41 23.30 18.03 46.24
N ALA A 42 24.33 18.49 45.53
CA ALA A 42 24.24 18.74 44.09
C ALA A 42 24.11 17.46 43.24
N VAL A 43 24.67 16.35 43.71
CA VAL A 43 24.63 15.05 43.03
C VAL A 43 23.20 14.47 42.96
N PRO A 44 22.43 14.35 44.05
CA PRO A 44 21.06 13.82 44.00
C PRO A 44 20.06 14.70 43.22
N ASP A 45 20.25 16.01 43.19
CA ASP A 45 19.40 16.92 42.40
C ASP A 45 19.59 16.71 40.89
N LEU A 46 20.82 16.49 40.44
CA LEU A 46 21.14 16.14 39.05
C LEU A 46 20.52 14.81 38.61
N PHE A 47 20.48 13.81 39.51
CA PHE A 47 19.80 12.54 39.25
C PHE A 47 18.28 12.69 39.16
N LYS A 48 17.68 13.56 39.99
CA LYS A 48 16.25 13.89 39.92
C LYS A 48 15.89 14.55 38.58
N GLU A 49 16.69 15.51 38.14
CA GLU A 49 16.47 16.22 36.88
C GLU A 49 16.56 15.27 35.68
N ARG A 50 17.58 14.40 35.65
CA ARG A 50 17.75 13.41 34.58
C ARG A 50 16.62 12.38 34.53
N ARG A 51 16.09 12.00 35.69
CA ARG A 51 14.94 11.10 35.80
C ARG A 51 13.67 11.76 35.25
N ALA A 52 13.44 13.03 35.57
CA ALA A 52 12.30 13.77 35.04
C ALA A 52 12.35 13.91 33.51
N VAL A 53 13.53 14.16 32.94
CA VAL A 53 13.71 14.22 31.48
C VAL A 53 13.43 12.87 30.82
N MET A 54 13.95 11.76 31.38
CA MET A 54 13.67 10.43 30.84
C MET A 54 12.18 10.05 30.95
N GLU A 55 11.51 10.44 32.02
CA GLU A 55 10.07 10.18 32.19
C GLU A 55 9.21 11.00 31.20
N ASP A 56 9.64 12.21 30.83
CA ASP A 56 8.99 13.03 29.81
C ASP A 56 9.25 12.48 28.39
N GLU A 57 10.47 12.04 28.10
CA GLU A 57 10.82 11.38 26.84
C GLU A 57 10.07 10.05 26.66
N ALA A 58 9.96 9.23 27.72
CA ALA A 58 9.19 7.99 27.70
C ALA A 58 7.71 8.26 27.42
N ARG A 59 7.12 9.27 28.06
CA ARG A 59 5.71 9.66 27.85
C ARG A 59 5.46 10.15 26.43
N LYS A 60 6.41 10.90 25.85
CA LYS A 60 6.33 11.34 24.44
C LYS A 60 6.45 10.17 23.47
N ALA A 61 7.32 9.20 23.76
CA ALA A 61 7.46 7.99 22.95
C ALA A 61 6.18 7.14 22.98
N GLU A 62 5.59 6.94 24.17
CA GLU A 62 4.32 6.22 24.32
C GLU A 62 3.18 6.93 23.58
N ALA A 63 3.04 8.24 23.75
CA ALA A 63 2.03 9.03 23.05
C ALA A 63 2.20 9.00 21.52
N TYR A 64 3.45 8.97 21.03
CA TYR A 64 3.75 8.83 19.61
C TYR A 64 3.39 7.45 19.07
N GLU A 65 3.69 6.38 19.81
CA GLU A 65 3.29 5.01 19.43
C GLU A 65 1.77 4.83 19.42
N GLU A 66 1.06 5.40 20.40
CA GLU A 66 -0.41 5.36 20.43
C GLU A 66 -1.03 6.09 19.23
N ALA A 67 -0.50 7.28 18.90
CA ALA A 67 -0.95 8.04 17.73
C ALA A 67 -0.71 7.27 16.42
N LEU A 68 0.45 6.63 16.30
CA LEU A 68 0.78 5.81 15.13
C LEU A 68 -0.17 4.61 14.99
N ARG A 69 -0.52 3.93 16.09
CA ARG A 69 -1.47 2.81 16.07
C ARG A 69 -2.87 3.25 15.67
N ALA A 70 -3.33 4.39 16.18
CA ALA A 70 -4.63 4.96 15.81
C ALA A 70 -4.68 5.38 14.33
N GLU A 71 -3.57 5.89 13.80
CA GLU A 71 -3.42 6.18 12.37
C GLU A 71 -3.43 4.89 11.54
N GLU A 72 -2.64 3.88 11.91
CA GLU A 72 -2.62 2.56 11.25
C GLU A 72 -4.00 1.87 11.23
N GLU A 73 -4.83 2.08 12.24
CA GLU A 73 -6.19 1.51 12.32
C GLU A 73 -7.17 2.16 11.32
N GLN A 74 -6.99 3.44 11.01
CA GLN A 74 -7.79 4.14 10.00
C GLN A 74 -7.32 3.82 8.57
N LEU A 75 -6.05 3.44 8.45
CA LEU A 75 -5.41 3.10 7.20
C LEU A 75 -5.68 1.65 6.78
N GLY A 76 -5.91 1.45 5.48
CA GLY A 76 -6.05 0.12 4.92
C GLY A 76 -4.76 -0.70 5.08
N ALA A 77 -4.90 -2.03 5.23
CA ALA A 77 -3.76 -2.93 5.41
C ALA A 77 -2.74 -2.83 4.28
N LYS A 78 -3.18 -2.55 3.04
CA LYS A 78 -2.26 -2.33 1.92
C LYS A 78 -1.55 -0.98 2.08
N ALA A 79 -2.26 0.07 2.47
CA ALA A 79 -1.70 1.41 2.66
C ALA A 79 -0.65 1.48 3.79
N VAL A 80 -0.87 0.80 4.91
CA VAL A 80 0.11 0.69 6.01
C VAL A 80 1.40 0.02 5.52
N GLN A 81 1.28 -1.11 4.80
CA GLN A 81 2.46 -1.80 4.27
C GLN A 81 3.20 -0.98 3.20
N VAL A 82 2.44 -0.29 2.36
CA VAL A 82 2.96 0.65 1.36
C VAL A 82 3.75 1.77 2.05
N MET A 83 3.21 2.42 3.08
CA MET A 83 3.92 3.45 3.84
C MET A 83 5.17 2.90 4.53
N LYS A 84 5.06 1.75 5.21
CA LYS A 84 6.18 1.10 5.89
C LYS A 84 7.30 0.68 4.94
N ALA A 85 6.96 0.19 3.75
CA ALA A 85 7.92 -0.18 2.72
C ALA A 85 8.57 1.04 2.05
N MET A 86 7.91 2.19 2.06
CA MET A 86 8.36 3.36 1.32
C MET A 86 9.22 4.33 2.14
N ARG A 87 9.08 4.44 3.47
CA ARG A 87 9.79 5.47 4.27
C ARG A 87 9.82 6.84 3.54
N MET A 88 8.76 7.19 2.81
CA MET A 88 8.78 8.38 1.96
C MET A 88 8.31 9.59 2.75
N ASP A 89 9.06 10.69 2.64
CA ASP A 89 8.65 12.02 3.11
C ASP A 89 7.47 12.53 2.26
N MET A 90 6.26 12.26 2.75
CA MET A 90 4.98 12.64 2.14
C MET A 90 4.84 14.16 1.94
N GLN A 91 5.61 14.95 2.68
CA GLN A 91 5.56 16.42 2.68
C GLN A 91 6.02 17.06 1.34
N SER A 92 6.61 16.31 0.42
CA SER A 92 7.08 16.81 -0.88
C SER A 92 6.09 16.61 -2.04
N LEU A 93 4.95 15.94 -1.82
CA LEU A 93 4.01 15.58 -2.89
C LEU A 93 2.95 16.67 -3.13
N ASP A 94 2.62 16.92 -4.41
CA ASP A 94 1.58 17.84 -4.86
C ASP A 94 0.25 17.66 -4.11
N SER A 95 -0.46 18.74 -3.82
CA SER A 95 -1.73 18.73 -3.07
C SER A 95 -2.80 17.80 -3.67
N ARG A 96 -2.81 17.58 -4.99
CA ARG A 96 -3.73 16.63 -5.65
C ARG A 96 -3.40 15.17 -5.32
N ARG A 97 -2.10 14.83 -5.18
CA ARG A 97 -1.65 13.49 -4.79
C ARG A 97 -1.98 13.20 -3.33
N GLN A 98 -1.98 14.22 -2.45
CA GLN A 98 -2.37 14.07 -1.04
C GLN A 98 -3.86 13.74 -0.88
N VAL A 99 -4.73 14.40 -1.66
CA VAL A 99 -6.18 14.07 -1.64
C VAL A 99 -6.42 12.64 -2.13
N MET A 100 -5.77 12.26 -3.23
CA MET A 100 -5.87 10.89 -3.75
C MET A 100 -5.29 9.86 -2.77
N HIS A 101 -4.17 10.18 -2.12
CA HIS A 101 -3.61 9.36 -1.04
C HIS A 101 -4.66 9.09 0.03
N ASN A 102 -5.26 10.14 0.58
CA ASN A 102 -6.25 9.99 1.65
C ASN A 102 -7.45 9.12 1.25
N TRP A 103 -7.84 9.17 -0.02
CA TRP A 103 -8.91 8.33 -0.56
C TRP A 103 -8.50 6.86 -0.68
N ILE A 104 -7.35 6.57 -1.31
CA ILE A 104 -6.89 5.19 -1.54
C ILE A 104 -6.34 4.53 -0.28
N SER A 105 -5.97 5.34 0.72
CA SER A 105 -5.41 4.86 1.98
C SER A 105 -6.47 4.46 2.99
N TRP A 106 -7.73 4.73 2.70
CA TRP A 106 -8.85 4.41 3.59
C TRP A 106 -9.12 2.90 3.62
N SER A 107 -9.30 2.32 4.81
CA SER A 107 -9.53 0.88 4.97
C SER A 107 -10.78 0.35 4.25
N GLY A 108 -11.81 1.20 4.10
CA GLY A 108 -13.03 0.87 3.36
C GLY A 108 -12.77 0.64 1.87
N PHE A 109 -11.81 1.37 1.28
CA PHE A 109 -11.43 1.19 -0.12
C PHE A 109 -10.80 -0.19 -0.35
N ASP A 110 -9.82 -0.57 0.48
CA ASP A 110 -9.17 -1.89 0.41
C ASP A 110 -10.18 -3.03 0.65
N SER A 111 -11.14 -2.84 1.57
CA SER A 111 -12.21 -3.82 1.81
C SER A 111 -13.13 -3.99 0.60
N ALA A 112 -13.52 -2.89 -0.05
CA ALA A 112 -14.35 -2.94 -1.26
C ALA A 112 -13.65 -3.70 -2.40
N VAL A 113 -12.36 -3.46 -2.61
CA VAL A 113 -11.57 -4.23 -3.60
C VAL A 113 -11.48 -5.71 -3.22
N GLY A 114 -11.34 -6.02 -1.93
CA GLY A 114 -11.40 -7.39 -1.42
C GLY A 114 -12.71 -8.10 -1.78
N VAL A 115 -13.84 -7.42 -1.63
CA VAL A 115 -15.16 -7.95 -2.03
C VAL A 115 -15.22 -8.21 -3.54
N VAL A 116 -14.67 -7.30 -4.35
CA VAL A 116 -14.59 -7.46 -5.81
C VAL A 116 -13.79 -8.70 -6.20
N ILE A 117 -12.66 -8.96 -5.54
CA ILE A 117 -11.84 -10.16 -5.78
C ILE A 117 -12.63 -11.45 -5.47
N ILE A 118 -13.36 -11.46 -4.34
CA ILE A 118 -14.20 -12.60 -3.97
C ILE A 118 -15.32 -12.81 -5.00
N ALA A 119 -15.99 -11.73 -5.41
CA ALA A 119 -17.04 -11.78 -6.43
C ALA A 119 -16.50 -12.28 -7.79
N ASN A 120 -15.29 -11.89 -8.17
CA ASN A 120 -14.61 -12.40 -9.36
C ASN A 120 -14.34 -13.91 -9.27
N ALA A 121 -13.85 -14.39 -8.13
CA ALA A 121 -13.62 -15.83 -7.91
C ALA A 121 -14.92 -16.65 -8.02
N VAL A 122 -16.03 -16.12 -7.48
CA VAL A 122 -17.35 -16.74 -7.63
C VAL A 122 -17.79 -16.78 -9.10
N THR A 123 -17.54 -15.70 -9.84
CA THR A 123 -17.88 -15.58 -11.27
C THR A 123 -17.14 -16.63 -12.11
N ILE A 124 -15.84 -16.81 -11.88
CA ILE A 124 -15.03 -17.87 -12.52
C ILE A 124 -15.58 -19.26 -12.17
N GLY A 125 -15.99 -19.48 -10.92
CA GLY A 125 -16.61 -20.74 -10.49
C GLY A 125 -17.92 -21.02 -11.23
N LEU A 126 -18.75 -20.00 -11.42
CA LEU A 126 -19.99 -20.11 -12.21
C LEU A 126 -19.71 -20.39 -13.69
N GLU A 127 -18.74 -19.71 -14.29
CA GLU A 127 -18.33 -19.96 -15.68
C GLU A 127 -17.86 -21.41 -15.87
N THR A 128 -17.05 -21.92 -14.94
CA THR A 128 -16.60 -23.32 -14.93
C THR A 128 -17.78 -24.29 -14.82
N HIS A 129 -18.76 -23.97 -13.98
CA HIS A 129 -19.98 -24.78 -13.84
C HIS A 129 -20.78 -24.81 -15.15
N TYR A 130 -20.99 -23.67 -15.81
CA TYR A 130 -21.71 -23.63 -17.09
C TYR A 130 -20.95 -24.37 -18.20
N ALA A 131 -19.62 -24.19 -18.28
CA ALA A 131 -18.78 -24.93 -19.22
C ALA A 131 -18.86 -26.45 -19.01
N SER A 132 -18.90 -26.92 -17.75
CA SER A 132 -19.01 -28.36 -17.46
C SER A 132 -20.35 -28.98 -17.90
N LEU A 133 -21.44 -28.20 -17.85
CA LEU A 133 -22.77 -28.62 -18.30
C LEU A 133 -22.83 -28.75 -19.82
N GLU A 134 -22.18 -27.83 -20.53
CA GLU A 134 -22.09 -27.85 -22.00
C GLU A 134 -21.37 -29.13 -22.48
N CYS A 135 -20.25 -29.50 -21.87
CA CYS A 135 -19.53 -30.74 -22.20
C CYS A 135 -20.32 -32.02 -21.89
N ALA A 136 -21.20 -31.99 -20.89
CA ALA A 136 -21.98 -33.16 -20.47
C ALA A 136 -23.25 -33.40 -21.31
N ALA A 137 -23.71 -32.40 -22.07
CA ALA A 137 -25.01 -32.42 -22.74
C ALA A 137 -25.04 -33.20 -24.07
N GLY A 138 -23.88 -33.55 -24.64
CA GLY A 138 -23.77 -34.30 -25.90
C GLY A 138 -24.27 -33.53 -27.14
N PRO A 139 -24.07 -34.07 -28.36
CA PRO A 139 -24.27 -33.34 -29.62
C PRO A 139 -25.73 -32.98 -29.96
N SER A 140 -26.71 -33.37 -29.14
CA SER A 140 -28.14 -33.23 -29.41
C SER A 140 -28.92 -32.41 -28.39
N CYS A 141 -28.25 -31.79 -27.41
CA CYS A 141 -28.89 -30.87 -26.48
C CYS A 141 -28.56 -29.42 -26.85
N GLU A 142 -29.59 -28.59 -26.80
CA GLU A 142 -29.57 -27.13 -26.90
C GLU A 142 -28.33 -26.56 -26.18
N SER A 143 -27.41 -25.93 -26.92
CA SER A 143 -26.13 -25.47 -26.40
C SER A 143 -26.35 -24.58 -25.18
N ILE A 144 -26.00 -25.05 -23.99
CA ILE A 144 -26.03 -24.24 -22.76
C ILE A 144 -24.88 -23.26 -22.89
N ARG A 145 -25.13 -22.15 -23.59
CA ARG A 145 -24.13 -21.11 -23.81
C ARG A 145 -23.84 -20.40 -22.49
N ILE A 146 -22.57 -20.10 -22.27
CA ILE A 146 -22.15 -19.21 -21.19
C ILE A 146 -22.93 -17.88 -21.33
N PRO A 147 -23.66 -17.46 -20.28
CA PRO A 147 -24.52 -16.30 -20.41
C PRO A 147 -23.69 -15.01 -20.53
N THR A 148 -24.07 -14.14 -21.48
CA THR A 148 -23.31 -12.95 -21.89
C THR A 148 -23.02 -11.97 -20.76
N TRP A 149 -23.85 -11.96 -19.70
CA TRP A 149 -23.65 -11.09 -18.54
C TRP A 149 -22.39 -11.46 -17.75
N LEU A 150 -21.95 -12.72 -17.75
CA LEU A 150 -20.70 -13.14 -17.09
C LEU A 150 -19.49 -12.46 -17.74
N SER A 151 -19.45 -12.40 -19.07
CA SER A 151 -18.37 -11.71 -19.80
C SER A 151 -18.37 -10.20 -19.55
N VAL A 152 -19.53 -9.58 -19.35
CA VAL A 152 -19.62 -8.16 -19.00
C VAL A 152 -19.09 -7.91 -17.58
N VAL A 153 -19.47 -8.76 -16.63
CA VAL A 153 -19.02 -8.66 -15.23
C VAL A 153 -17.51 -8.83 -15.12
N ASP A 154 -16.93 -9.76 -15.87
CA ASP A 154 -15.49 -9.98 -15.92
C ASP A 154 -14.72 -8.74 -16.44
N ASN A 155 -15.23 -8.10 -17.51
CA ASN A 155 -14.68 -6.82 -17.98
C ASN A 155 -14.77 -5.69 -16.94
N VAL A 156 -15.84 -5.68 -16.14
CA VAL A 156 -16.00 -4.70 -15.04
C VAL A 156 -14.96 -4.96 -13.94
N PHE A 157 -14.73 -6.22 -13.55
CA PHE A 157 -13.68 -6.55 -12.58
C PHE A 157 -12.30 -6.16 -13.07
N PHE A 158 -11.98 -6.46 -14.33
CA PHE A 158 -10.74 -6.02 -14.95
C PHE A 158 -10.57 -4.49 -14.89
N ALA A 159 -11.61 -3.73 -15.25
CA ALA A 159 -11.56 -2.27 -15.20
C ALA A 159 -11.33 -1.76 -13.77
N ILE A 160 -11.94 -2.38 -12.75
CA ILE A 160 -11.72 -2.03 -11.34
C ILE A 160 -10.26 -2.29 -10.94
N TYR A 161 -9.67 -3.43 -11.31
CA TYR A 161 -8.27 -3.73 -11.00
C TYR A 161 -7.32 -2.73 -11.66
N VAL A 162 -7.54 -2.39 -12.94
CA VAL A 162 -6.71 -1.41 -13.66
C VAL A 162 -6.82 -0.02 -13.03
N LEU A 163 -8.03 0.41 -12.67
CA LEU A 163 -8.25 1.71 -12.02
C LEU A 163 -7.62 1.77 -10.63
N GLU A 164 -7.79 0.73 -9.82
CA GLU A 164 -7.20 0.64 -8.48
C GLU A 164 -5.66 0.71 -8.56
N PHE A 165 -5.04 -0.16 -9.37
CA PHE A 165 -3.60 -0.13 -9.57
C PHE A 165 -3.13 1.20 -10.16
N GLY A 166 -3.84 1.74 -11.16
CA GLY A 166 -3.51 3.01 -11.80
C GLY A 166 -3.53 4.20 -10.83
N LEU A 167 -4.52 4.25 -9.93
CA LEU A 167 -4.58 5.27 -8.87
C LEU A 167 -3.39 5.15 -7.91
N ARG A 168 -3.05 3.93 -7.48
CA ARG A 168 -1.89 3.72 -6.58
C ARG A 168 -0.57 4.03 -7.27
N TYR A 169 -0.43 3.66 -8.54
CA TYR A 169 0.75 4.02 -9.34
C TYR A 169 0.85 5.53 -9.56
N TYR A 170 -0.27 6.23 -9.76
CA TYR A 170 -0.26 7.69 -9.89
C TYR A 170 0.23 8.38 -8.61
N VAL A 171 -0.22 7.94 -7.44
CA VAL A 171 0.17 8.52 -6.15
C VAL A 171 1.61 8.18 -5.78
N TYR A 172 1.98 6.90 -5.81
CA TYR A 172 3.24 6.39 -5.26
C TYR A 172 4.33 6.14 -6.32
N GLY A 173 4.01 6.21 -7.61
CA GLY A 173 4.94 5.95 -8.70
C GLY A 173 5.46 4.52 -8.73
N TRP A 174 6.68 4.33 -9.23
CA TRP A 174 7.34 3.02 -9.31
C TRP A 174 7.66 2.38 -7.96
N THR A 175 7.71 3.16 -6.87
CA THR A 175 8.03 2.64 -5.54
C THR A 175 6.97 1.67 -5.03
N VAL A 176 5.74 1.75 -5.56
CA VAL A 176 4.58 0.92 -5.23
C VAL A 176 4.80 -0.58 -5.48
N ILE A 177 5.64 -0.93 -6.46
CA ILE A 177 5.88 -2.34 -6.87
C ILE A 177 6.69 -3.13 -5.83
N LYS A 178 7.30 -2.46 -4.84
CA LYS A 178 8.03 -3.13 -3.76
C LYS A 178 7.08 -3.87 -2.81
N SER A 179 5.83 -3.42 -2.70
CA SER A 179 4.81 -4.05 -1.87
C SER A 179 4.31 -5.35 -2.50
N ASN A 180 4.29 -6.44 -1.75
CA ASN A 180 3.78 -7.73 -2.22
C ASN A 180 2.28 -7.69 -2.54
N TRP A 181 1.51 -6.85 -1.84
CA TRP A 181 0.09 -6.65 -2.14
C TRP A 181 -0.14 -6.05 -3.52
N ILE A 182 0.73 -5.15 -3.94
CA ILE A 182 0.62 -4.51 -5.26
C ILE A 182 1.04 -5.48 -6.36
N LYS A 183 2.01 -6.36 -6.09
CA LYS A 183 2.35 -7.45 -7.00
C LYS A 183 1.16 -8.39 -7.23
N PHE A 184 0.34 -8.61 -6.20
CA PHE A 184 -0.89 -9.37 -6.33
C PHE A 184 -1.91 -8.64 -7.22
N ASP A 185 -2.08 -7.32 -7.08
CA ASP A 185 -2.95 -6.54 -7.97
C ASP A 185 -2.46 -6.57 -9.42
N ILE A 186 -1.14 -6.47 -9.65
CA ILE A 186 -0.54 -6.64 -10.98
C ILE A 186 -0.81 -8.05 -11.53
N PHE A 187 -0.70 -9.08 -10.69
CA PHE A 187 -1.00 -10.45 -11.09
C PHE A 187 -2.45 -10.60 -11.58
N LEU A 188 -3.42 -10.00 -10.88
CA LEU A 188 -4.84 -9.99 -11.29
C LEU A 188 -5.06 -9.29 -12.63
N ILE A 189 -4.39 -8.16 -12.85
CA ILE A 189 -4.46 -7.45 -14.14
C ILE A 189 -3.86 -8.31 -15.25
N VAL A 190 -2.70 -8.92 -15.02
CA VAL A 190 -2.03 -9.77 -16.00
C VAL A 190 -2.86 -11.01 -16.33
N SER A 191 -3.42 -11.71 -15.33
CA SER A 191 -4.27 -12.89 -15.57
C SER A 191 -5.50 -12.51 -16.41
N SER A 192 -6.19 -11.44 -16.03
CA SER A 192 -7.38 -10.96 -16.76
C SER A 192 -7.02 -10.47 -18.18
N THR A 193 -5.82 -9.90 -18.36
CA THR A 193 -5.33 -9.49 -19.68
C THR A 193 -5.04 -10.70 -20.57
N ILE A 194 -4.46 -11.77 -20.01
CA ILE A 194 -4.24 -13.03 -20.71
C ILE A 194 -5.59 -13.59 -21.18
N ASP A 195 -6.59 -13.63 -20.31
CA ASP A 195 -7.93 -14.12 -20.67
C ASP A 195 -8.57 -13.28 -21.79
N LEU A 196 -8.44 -11.96 -21.73
CA LEU A 196 -8.88 -11.05 -22.80
C LEU A 196 -8.18 -11.30 -24.14
N ILE A 197 -6.90 -11.67 -24.13
CA ILE A 197 -6.12 -12.01 -25.34
C ILE A 197 -6.46 -13.41 -25.85
N LEU A 198 -6.73 -14.37 -24.97
CA LEU A 198 -7.05 -15.75 -25.33
C LEU A 198 -8.46 -15.88 -25.92
N ARG A 199 -9.42 -15.09 -25.45
CA ARG A 199 -10.80 -15.09 -25.97
C ARG A 199 -10.90 -15.01 -27.50
N PRO A 200 -10.33 -14.00 -28.19
CA PRO A 200 -10.40 -13.94 -29.65
C PRO A 200 -9.71 -15.13 -30.33
N ILE A 201 -8.64 -15.67 -29.74
CA ILE A 201 -7.93 -16.84 -30.28
C ILE A 201 -8.80 -18.11 -30.21
N GLN A 202 -9.57 -18.30 -29.13
CA GLN A 202 -10.49 -19.43 -28.98
C GLN A 202 -11.66 -19.36 -29.98
N PHE A 203 -12.16 -18.17 -30.28
CA PHE A 203 -13.21 -17.99 -31.29
C PHE A 203 -12.77 -18.44 -32.68
N ASP A 204 -11.51 -18.25 -33.06
CA ASP A 204 -10.99 -18.70 -34.36
C ASP A 204 -10.95 -20.24 -34.47
N SER A 205 -10.64 -20.94 -33.38
CA SER A 205 -10.59 -22.42 -33.35
C SER A 205 -11.98 -23.08 -33.37
N GLU A 206 -12.96 -22.55 -32.64
CA GLU A 206 -14.35 -23.04 -32.66
C GLU A 206 -15.00 -22.84 -34.04
N LEU A 207 -14.71 -21.72 -34.70
CA LEU A 207 -15.22 -21.42 -36.04
C LEU A 207 -14.59 -22.36 -37.09
N LEU A 208 -13.30 -22.70 -36.93
CA LEU A 208 -12.62 -23.71 -37.75
C LEU A 208 -13.20 -25.11 -37.56
N ASP A 209 -13.48 -25.52 -36.33
CA ASP A 209 -14.12 -26.82 -36.04
C ASP A 209 -15.56 -26.87 -36.56
N GLN A 210 -16.32 -25.78 -36.42
CA GLN A 210 -17.67 -25.68 -36.96
C GLN A 210 -17.69 -25.71 -38.50
N ILE A 211 -16.71 -25.05 -39.14
CA ILE A 211 -16.51 -25.12 -40.60
C ILE A 211 -16.10 -26.53 -41.02
N HIS A 212 -15.18 -27.19 -40.31
CA HIS A 212 -14.76 -28.56 -40.60
C HIS A 212 -15.94 -29.54 -40.47
N CYS A 213 -16.75 -29.42 -39.42
CA CYS A 213 -17.97 -30.22 -39.27
C CYS A 213 -18.98 -29.99 -40.40
N CYS A 214 -19.22 -28.72 -40.79
CA CYS A 214 -20.12 -28.41 -41.91
C CYS A 214 -19.61 -28.96 -43.25
N ILE A 215 -18.29 -28.90 -43.51
CA ILE A 215 -17.68 -29.46 -44.71
C ILE A 215 -17.81 -30.98 -44.72
N TYR A 216 -17.53 -31.65 -43.60
CA TYR A 216 -17.65 -33.10 -43.48
C TYR A 216 -19.10 -33.58 -43.65
N GLU A 217 -20.08 -32.90 -43.05
CA GLU A 217 -21.49 -33.27 -43.15
C GLU A 217 -22.04 -33.04 -44.58
N SER A 218 -21.64 -31.94 -45.24
CA SER A 218 -21.99 -31.67 -46.64
C SER A 218 -21.35 -32.69 -47.59
N MET A 219 -20.12 -33.16 -47.32
CA MET A 219 -19.43 -34.14 -48.15
C MET A 219 -20.06 -35.53 -48.00
N ILE A 220 -20.39 -35.96 -46.79
CA ILE A 220 -21.10 -37.23 -46.52
C ILE A 220 -22.49 -37.23 -47.18
N THR A 221 -23.23 -36.13 -47.05
CA THR A 221 -24.57 -36.01 -47.67
C THR A 221 -24.49 -36.02 -49.19
N THR A 222 -23.47 -35.40 -49.77
CA THR A 222 -23.24 -35.40 -51.22
C THR A 222 -22.83 -36.78 -51.73
N PHE A 223 -22.01 -37.51 -50.97
CA PHE A 223 -21.58 -38.87 -51.29
C PHE A 223 -22.75 -39.87 -51.21
N ALA A 224 -23.56 -39.81 -50.14
CA ALA A 224 -24.76 -40.63 -49.98
C ALA A 224 -25.81 -40.38 -51.09
N ARG A 225 -25.85 -39.17 -51.66
CA ARG A 225 -26.74 -38.81 -52.77
C ARG A 225 -26.27 -39.34 -54.13
N MET A 226 -24.98 -39.67 -54.27
CA MET A 226 -24.44 -40.31 -55.48
C MET A 226 -24.61 -41.82 -55.48
N GLU A 227 -24.77 -42.45 -54.30
CA GLU A 227 -24.93 -43.90 -54.18
C GLU A 227 -26.38 -44.39 -54.34
N THR A 228 -27.38 -43.52 -54.43
CA THR A 228 -28.74 -43.94 -54.81
C THR A 228 -28.83 -44.06 -56.33
N PRO A 229 -28.89 -45.29 -56.90
CA PRO A 229 -29.13 -45.44 -58.32
C PRO A 229 -30.55 -44.95 -58.60
N SER A 230 -30.69 -44.10 -59.61
CA SER A 230 -31.98 -43.77 -60.19
C SER A 230 -32.64 -45.06 -60.67
N ASP A 231 -33.59 -45.56 -59.90
CA ASP A 231 -34.45 -46.66 -60.34
C ASP A 231 -35.18 -46.21 -61.62
N PRO A 232 -35.11 -46.99 -62.71
CA PRO A 232 -35.72 -46.69 -64.00
C PRO A 232 -37.25 -46.77 -63.99
#